data_AF-A0A520MAD0-F1
#
_entry.id   AF-A0A520MAD0-F1
#
_cell.length_a   1.000
_cell.length_b   1.000
_cell.length_c   1.000
_cell.angle_alpha   90.00
_cell.angle_beta   90.00
_cell.angle_gamma   90.00
#
_symmetry.space_group_name_H-M   'P 1'
#
loop_
_entity.id
_entity.type
_entity.pdbx_description
1 polymer ?
#
loop_
_entity_poly.entity_id
_entity_poly.type
_entity_poly.pdbx_seq_one_letter_code
_entity_poly.pdbx_strand_id
1 'polypeptide(L)'
;MNEQINRFRWKCRRGMRELDLLFKEFSENEMLELSSKESVTFNNILDYDDQTLYDFIFKKIAIGNEEHENFINKKLKKFTKLENF
;
A
#
# COMPACT_ATOMS: atom_id res chain seq x y z
N MET A 1 9.90 14.65 12.11
CA MET A 1 9.03 13.45 12.17
C MET A 1 7.97 13.37 11.05
N ASN A 2 7.80 14.36 10.16
CA ASN A 2 6.71 14.37 9.16
C ASN A 2 7.12 14.00 7.72
N GLU A 3 8.41 13.78 7.45
CA GLU A 3 8.91 13.57 6.08
C GLU A 3 8.45 12.23 5.49
N GLN A 4 8.37 11.19 6.32
CA GLN A 4 7.90 9.88 5.88
C GLN A 4 6.42 9.96 5.44
N ILE A 5 5.57 10.61 6.25
CA ILE A 5 4.14 10.82 5.93
C ILE A 5 3.97 11.58 4.62
N ASN A 6 4.79 12.61 4.40
CA ASN A 6 4.70 13.40 3.19
C ASN A 6 5.17 12.63 1.95
N ARG A 7 6.22 11.80 2.09
CA ARG A 7 6.67 10.86 1.04
C ARG A 7 5.62 9.80 0.75
N PHE A 8 5.00 9.24 1.79
CA PHE A 8 3.88 8.31 1.67
C PHE A 8 2.74 8.92 0.87
N ARG A 9 2.23 10.09 1.31
CA ARG A 9 1.17 10.82 0.60
C ARG A 9 1.52 11.12 -0.87
N TRP A 10 2.78 11.43 -1.17
CA TRP A 10 3.22 11.64 -2.55
C TRP A 10 3.27 10.35 -3.37
N LYS A 11 3.78 9.25 -2.80
CA LYS A 11 3.80 7.94 -3.46
C LYS A 11 2.40 7.34 -3.63
N CYS A 12 1.43 7.73 -2.80
CA CYS A 12 0.03 7.34 -2.94
C CYS A 12 -0.70 8.06 -4.08
N ARG A 13 -0.20 9.22 -4.55
CA ARG A 13 -0.76 9.93 -5.71
C ARG A 13 -0.37 9.21 -6.99
N ARG A 14 -1.24 8.29 -7.41
CA ARG A 14 -1.00 7.40 -8.53
C ARG A 14 -1.97 7.69 -9.67
N GLY A 15 -1.55 7.41 -10.90
CA GLY A 15 -2.39 7.62 -12.09
C GLY A 15 -3.64 6.73 -12.12
N MET A 16 -3.64 5.64 -11.35
CA MET A 16 -4.77 4.73 -11.23
C MET A 16 -5.66 5.08 -10.04
N ARG A 17 -6.93 5.39 -10.32
CA ARG A 17 -7.94 5.78 -9.33
C ARG A 17 -8.14 4.73 -8.23
N GLU A 18 -8.08 3.45 -8.59
CA GLU A 18 -8.25 2.34 -7.65
C GLU A 18 -7.11 2.29 -6.62
N LEU A 19 -5.86 2.45 -7.08
CA LEU A 19 -4.70 2.51 -6.18
C LEU A 19 -4.71 3.79 -5.34
N ASP A 20 -5.07 4.93 -5.92
CA ASP A 20 -5.11 6.20 -5.19
C ASP A 20 -6.10 6.12 -4.01
N LEU A 21 -7.32 5.62 -4.24
CA LEU A 21 -8.32 5.42 -3.19
C LEU A 21 -7.84 4.44 -2.12
N LEU A 22 -7.33 3.28 -2.54
CA LEU A 22 -6.85 2.24 -1.63
C LEU A 22 -5.70 2.77 -0.76
N PHE A 23 -4.68 3.36 -1.37
CA PHE A 23 -3.52 3.87 -0.65
C PHE A 23 -3.83 5.09 0.20
N LYS A 24 -4.80 5.93 -0.20
CA LYS A 24 -5.26 7.04 0.60
C LYS A 24 -5.96 6.55 1.88
N GLU A 25 -6.94 5.67 1.74
CA GLU A 25 -7.68 5.13 2.89
C GLU A 25 -6.75 4.34 3.82
N PHE A 26 -5.85 3.54 3.23
CA PHE A 26 -4.78 2.88 3.95
C PHE A 26 -3.89 3.88 4.69
N SER A 27 -3.36 4.90 4.01
CA SER A 27 -2.45 5.87 4.61
C SER A 27 -3.10 6.66 5.74
N GLU A 28 -4.41 6.89 5.73
CA GLU A 28 -5.10 7.62 6.80
C GLU A 28 -5.42 6.72 8.02
N ASN A 29 -5.76 5.44 7.80
CA ASN A 29 -6.11 4.52 8.89
C ASN A 29 -4.90 3.74 9.41
N GLU A 30 -4.09 3.15 8.52
CA GLU A 30 -2.97 2.31 8.90
C GLU A 30 -1.74 3.10 9.34
N MET A 31 -1.46 4.31 8.82
CA MET A 31 -0.28 5.06 9.31
C MET A 31 -0.33 5.37 10.81
N LEU A 32 -1.52 5.44 11.40
CA LEU A 32 -1.70 5.63 12.83
C LEU A 32 -1.49 4.33 13.63
N GLU A 33 -1.75 3.18 13.02
CA GLU A 33 -1.61 1.85 13.63
C GLU A 33 -0.29 1.14 13.29
N LEU A 34 0.48 1.65 12.32
CA LEU A 34 1.73 1.07 11.86
C LEU A 34 2.86 1.31 12.87
N SER A 35 3.51 0.22 13.30
CA SER A 35 4.75 0.28 14.06
C SER A 35 5.91 0.72 13.16
N SER A 36 7.02 1.17 13.74
CA SER A 36 8.18 1.67 12.98
C SER A 36 8.73 0.65 11.98
N LYS A 37 8.72 -0.65 12.30
CA LYS A 37 9.12 -1.72 11.37
C LYS A 37 8.17 -1.82 10.17
N GLU A 38 6.88 -1.86 10.46
CA GLU A 38 5.83 -1.99 9.44
C GLU A 38 5.80 -0.78 8.51
N SER A 39 6.05 0.42 9.03
CA SER A 39 6.20 1.64 8.22
C SER A 39 7.38 1.54 7.25
N VAL A 40 8.51 0.96 7.66
CA VAL A 40 9.66 0.74 6.76
C VAL A 40 9.30 -0.27 5.66
N THR A 41 8.67 -1.39 6.02
CA THR A 41 8.18 -2.38 5.06
C THR A 41 7.23 -1.74 4.05
N PHE A 42 6.28 -0.93 4.52
CA PHE A 42 5.36 -0.21 3.65
C PHE A 42 6.06 0.79 2.72
N ASN A 43 7.10 1.48 3.21
CA ASN A 43 7.89 2.39 2.38
C ASN A 43 8.60 1.66 1.24
N ASN A 44 9.13 0.45 1.53
CA ASN A 44 9.75 -0.41 0.52
C ASN A 44 8.73 -0.90 -0.50
N ILE A 45 7.51 -1.25 -0.05
CA ILE A 45 6.42 -1.63 -0.94
C ILE A 45 6.05 -0.50 -1.89
N LEU A 46 5.98 0.75 -1.40
CA LEU A 46 5.68 1.89 -2.27
C LEU A 46 6.83 2.26 -3.20
N ASP A 47 8.01 1.66 -3.06
CA ASP A 47 9.10 1.80 -4.02
C ASP A 47 8.86 1.00 -5.32
N TYR A 48 7.96 0.01 -5.29
CA TYR A 48 7.53 -0.69 -6.50
C TYR A 48 6.68 0.21 -7.39
N ASP A 49 6.77 -0.04 -8.70
CA ASP A 49 5.93 0.59 -9.72
C ASP A 49 4.44 0.38 -9.47
N ASP A 50 3.64 1.36 -9.90
CA ASP A 50 2.19 1.32 -9.88
C ASP A 50 1.63 0.03 -10.48
N GLN A 51 2.21 -0.39 -11.61
CA GLN A 51 1.77 -1.59 -12.32
C GLN A 51 2.02 -2.84 -11.48
N THR A 52 3.18 -2.98 -10.86
CA THR A 52 3.53 -4.11 -9.99
C THR A 52 2.62 -4.17 -8.77
N LEU A 53 2.35 -3.03 -8.13
CA LEU A 53 1.46 -2.98 -6.99
C LEU A 53 0.01 -3.26 -7.37
N TYR A 54 -0.45 -2.74 -8.52
CA TYR A 54 -1.75 -3.09 -9.05
C TYR A 54 -1.87 -4.59 -9.30
N ASP A 55 -0.90 -5.18 -9.98
CA ASP A 55 -0.87 -6.59 -10.33
C ASP A 55 -0.84 -7.48 -9.07
N PHE A 56 -0.08 -7.08 -8.05
CA PHE A 56 -0.06 -7.80 -6.78
C PHE A 56 -1.38 -7.64 -5.99
N ILE A 57 -1.92 -6.42 -5.90
CA ILE A 57 -3.11 -6.14 -5.07
C ILE A 57 -4.38 -6.68 -5.73
N PHE A 58 -4.57 -6.41 -7.03
CA PHE A 58 -5.77 -6.78 -7.79
C PHE A 58 -5.64 -8.14 -8.46
N LYS A 59 -4.49 -8.45 -9.09
CA LYS A 59 -4.29 -9.75 -9.76
C LYS A 59 -3.62 -10.81 -8.90
N LYS A 60 -3.19 -10.49 -7.67
CA LYS A 60 -2.48 -11.41 -6.75
C LYS A 60 -1.20 -11.99 -7.36
N ILE A 61 -0.50 -11.20 -8.18
CA ILE A 61 0.73 -11.63 -8.85
C ILE A 61 1.92 -11.34 -7.94
N ALA A 62 2.58 -12.42 -7.49
CA ALA A 62 3.67 -12.39 -6.53
C ALA A 62 4.84 -11.49 -6.98
N ILE A 63 5.34 -10.68 -6.05
CA ILE A 63 6.49 -9.78 -6.25
C ILE A 63 7.83 -10.49 -5.94
N GLY A 64 7.76 -11.72 -5.42
CA GLY A 64 8.92 -12.50 -5.00
C GLY A 64 9.52 -12.07 -3.67
N ASN A 65 8.75 -11.36 -2.84
CA ASN A 65 9.15 -10.90 -1.51
C ASN A 65 8.05 -11.22 -0.51
N GLU A 66 8.13 -12.40 0.11
CA GLU A 66 7.09 -12.93 1.00
C GLU A 66 6.72 -11.97 2.15
N GLU A 67 7.69 -11.23 2.71
CA GLU A 67 7.41 -10.24 3.76
C GLU A 67 6.51 -9.10 3.26
N HIS A 68 6.78 -8.59 2.06
CA HIS A 68 5.99 -7.53 1.44
C HIS A 68 4.61 -8.05 1.07
N GLU A 69 4.54 -9.25 0.49
CA GLU A 69 3.30 -9.90 0.09
C GLU A 69 2.39 -10.14 1.28
N ASN A 70 2.96 -10.62 2.40
CA ASN A 70 2.21 -10.86 3.63
C ASN A 70 1.72 -9.55 4.25
N PHE A 71 2.54 -8.50 4.24
CA PHE A 71 2.15 -7.18 4.71
C PHE A 71 0.96 -6.63 3.91
N ILE A 72 1.05 -6.66 2.57
CA ILE A 72 -0.03 -6.19 1.70
C ILE A 72 -1.29 -7.06 1.89
N ASN A 73 -1.14 -8.38 1.95
CA ASN A 73 -2.25 -9.30 2.17
C ASN A 73 -2.95 -9.09 3.52
N LYS A 74 -2.19 -8.74 4.56
CA LYS A 74 -2.70 -8.51 5.91
C LYS A 74 -3.33 -7.14 6.09
N LYS A 75 -2.74 -6.10 5.48
CA LYS A 75 -3.11 -4.71 5.72
C LYS A 75 -3.89 -4.08 4.56
N LEU A 76 -3.40 -4.19 3.32
CA LEU A 76 -4.05 -3.60 2.12
C LEU A 76 -5.27 -4.40 1.65
N LYS A 77 -5.23 -5.74 1.67
CA LYS A 77 -6.36 -6.60 1.27
C LYS A 77 -7.61 -6.45 2.14
N LYS A 78 -7.48 -5.88 3.34
CA LYS A 78 -8.61 -5.48 4.19
C LYS A 78 -9.45 -4.39 3.51
N PHE A 79 -8.81 -3.49 2.76
CA PHE A 79 -9.43 -2.35 2.07
C PHE A 79 -9.87 -2.70 0.64
N THR A 80 -9.24 -3.68 -0.03
CA THR A 80 -9.67 -4.12 -1.38
C THR A 80 -11.06 -4.77 -1.38
N LYS A 81 -11.53 -5.25 -0.21
CA LYS A 81 -12.83 -5.92 -0.06
C LYS A 81 -14.02 -4.97 -0.15
N LEU A 82 -13.79 -3.67 -0.38
CA LEU A 82 -14.80 -2.72 -0.86
C LEU A 82 -15.18 -3.01 -2.32
N GLU A 83 -15.58 -4.26 -2.60
CA GLU A 83 -16.31 -4.64 -3.80
C GLU A 83 -17.77 -4.16 -3.61
N ASN A 84 -17.97 -2.87 -3.81
CA ASN A 84 -19.22 -2.25 -4.22
C ASN A 84 -18.86 -0.98 -5.01
N PHE A 85 -18.27 -1.18 -6.19
CA PHE A 85 -18.27 -0.21 -7.27
C PHE A 85 -18.83 -0.88 -8.52
#